data_AF-A0A1I7T8C7-F1
#
_entry.id   AF-A0A1I7T8C7-F1
#
_cell.length_a   1.000
_cell.length_b   1.000
_cell.length_c   1.000
_cell.angle_alpha   90.00
_cell.angle_beta   90.00
_cell.angle_gamma   90.00
#
_symmetry.space_group_name_H-M   'P 1'
#
loop_
_entity.id
_entity.type
_entity.pdbx_description
1 polymer ?
#
loop_
_entity_poly.entity_id
_entity_poly.type
_entity_poly.pdbx_seq_one_letter_code
_entity_poly.pdbx_strand_id
1 'polypeptide(L)'
;MLPPVRAPFLLFVFAFWTVSGGARTPFFDLTVYNDWPQFEDYVKGVAHDNPSFVQLKTIGRSREGRPLLGVRIGKPAAAGRRKVAVWLDGGNHAREWPAFHVAVYFIEKLVNGYLVDDKITKYVDTLDIYVFPVLNPDGFVYSRTSSRAMVGEDIWTSGQTDFQIRQWRKNRAPENCTGTGAFHQTDICCEGVDLNRNYDIGFSHNNYPFNNPCSDEFQGPRPFSEPESRAVRDFVMSSEIYGRLYALVSMHTHGQLWILPYNYHKRTYPQDFKELETLANRAAERVFAYRETKYRVGTAADMLGTATGGATDWIKKNTPTKYVYVLELPPDMKTWFAFQVKPHWLIPIGKETWLGIEVIIDQVIEETKHFQPTAETTNQTTADARSPRFKQL
;
A
#
# COMPACT_ATOMS: atom_id res chain seq x y z
N MET A 1 68.82 -17.83 -0.69
CA MET A 1 67.52 -17.83 -1.38
C MET A 1 66.46 -17.34 -0.42
N LEU A 2 66.04 -16.08 -0.56
CA LEU A 2 64.80 -15.50 -0.02
C LEU A 2 64.39 -14.42 -1.04
N PRO A 3 63.15 -14.39 -1.55
CA PRO A 3 62.75 -13.44 -2.59
C PRO A 3 62.39 -12.08 -1.98
N PRO A 4 62.39 -10.99 -2.78
CA PRO A 4 62.00 -9.67 -2.29
C PRO A 4 60.48 -9.57 -2.15
N VAL A 5 60.05 -8.98 -1.03
CA VAL A 5 58.66 -8.66 -0.70
C VAL A 5 58.18 -7.53 -1.62
N ARG A 6 57.16 -7.79 -2.45
CA ARG A 6 56.41 -6.76 -3.18
C ARG A 6 55.36 -6.14 -2.25
N ALA A 7 55.46 -4.84 -1.99
CA ALA A 7 54.39 -4.06 -1.39
C ALA A 7 53.26 -3.86 -2.42
N PRO A 8 51.97 -4.03 -2.05
CA PRO A 8 50.88 -3.69 -2.94
C PRO A 8 50.64 -2.18 -2.90
N PHE A 9 50.76 -1.53 -4.06
CA PHE A 9 50.20 -0.20 -4.27
C PHE A 9 48.67 -0.29 -4.19
N LEU A 10 48.09 0.13 -3.08
CA LEU A 10 46.67 0.44 -2.98
C LEU A 10 46.42 1.75 -3.74
N LEU A 11 45.97 1.64 -4.99
CA LEU A 11 45.33 2.75 -5.68
C LEU A 11 43.99 3.03 -4.98
N PHE A 12 43.98 4.06 -4.13
CA PHE A 12 42.72 4.68 -3.72
C PHE A 12 42.17 5.45 -4.91
N VAL A 13 41.26 4.83 -5.65
CA VAL A 13 40.39 5.55 -6.58
C VAL A 13 39.35 6.27 -5.74
N PHE A 14 39.66 7.51 -5.33
CA PHE A 14 38.63 8.45 -4.91
C PHE A 14 37.84 8.85 -6.16
N ALA A 15 36.73 8.17 -6.40
CA ALA A 15 35.72 8.67 -7.33
C ALA A 15 35.07 9.91 -6.69
N PHE A 16 35.58 11.09 -7.03
CA PHE A 16 34.86 12.34 -6.86
C PHE A 16 33.61 12.30 -7.75
N TRP A 17 32.48 11.93 -7.18
CA TRP A 17 31.19 12.13 -7.85
C TRP A 17 30.79 13.59 -7.69
N THR A 18 30.89 14.32 -8.79
CA THR A 18 30.30 15.65 -8.94
C THR A 18 28.77 15.54 -8.81
N VAL A 19 28.22 16.42 -7.99
CA VAL A 19 26.78 16.58 -7.74
C VAL A 19 26.10 17.04 -9.04
N SER A 20 25.30 16.16 -9.64
CA SER A 20 24.20 16.56 -10.52
C SER A 20 22.89 16.30 -9.78
N GLY A 21 22.26 17.39 -9.34
CA GLY A 21 21.15 17.44 -8.37
C GLY A 21 19.79 17.02 -8.92
N GLY A 22 19.70 15.81 -9.49
CA GLY A 22 18.42 15.12 -9.68
C GLY A 22 18.10 14.25 -8.47
N ALA A 23 16.81 14.06 -8.16
CA ALA A 23 16.37 12.98 -7.27
C ALA A 23 16.88 11.63 -7.79
N ARG A 24 17.33 10.75 -6.90
CA ARG A 24 17.85 9.43 -7.27
C ARG A 24 17.27 8.38 -6.34
N THR A 25 16.72 7.32 -6.90
CA THR A 25 16.40 6.10 -6.15
C THR A 25 17.60 5.14 -6.16
N PRO A 26 17.81 4.33 -5.10
CA PRO A 26 18.71 3.19 -5.17
C PRO A 26 18.27 2.24 -6.28
N PHE A 27 19.22 1.49 -6.85
CA PHE A 27 18.88 0.49 -7.87
C PHE A 27 17.89 -0.54 -7.31
N PHE A 28 16.77 -0.72 -8.02
CA PHE A 28 15.76 -1.73 -7.73
C PHE A 28 15.21 -2.27 -9.04
N ASP A 29 15.34 -3.58 -9.25
CA ASP A 29 14.94 -4.19 -10.51
C ASP A 29 13.41 -4.37 -10.58
N LEU A 30 12.75 -3.43 -11.26
CA LEU A 30 11.30 -3.47 -11.50
C LEU A 30 10.88 -4.53 -12.52
N THR A 31 11.80 -5.29 -13.12
CA THR A 31 11.48 -6.36 -14.07
C THR A 31 11.31 -7.72 -13.41
N VAL A 32 11.57 -7.84 -12.11
CA VAL A 32 11.47 -9.07 -11.33
C VAL A 32 10.64 -8.89 -10.05
N TYR A 33 10.26 -10.01 -9.43
CA TYR A 33 9.76 -9.98 -8.06
C TYR A 33 10.93 -9.99 -7.08
N ASN A 34 11.07 -8.91 -6.32
CA ASN A 34 12.13 -8.75 -5.33
C ASN A 34 11.75 -9.40 -4.00
N ASP A 35 12.75 -9.74 -3.20
CA ASP A 35 12.60 -10.28 -1.85
C ASP A 35 12.50 -9.17 -0.78
N TRP A 36 12.40 -9.57 0.48
CA TRP A 36 12.21 -8.63 1.58
C TRP A 36 13.45 -7.74 1.83
N PRO A 37 14.68 -8.28 1.92
CA PRO A 37 15.88 -7.45 2.02
C PRO A 37 15.98 -6.39 0.93
N GLN A 38 15.79 -6.76 -0.33
CA GLN A 38 15.83 -5.82 -1.46
C GLN A 38 14.77 -4.72 -1.33
N PHE A 39 13.55 -5.08 -0.93
CA PHE A 39 12.48 -4.13 -0.68
C PHE A 39 12.80 -3.17 0.49
N GLU A 40 13.25 -3.72 1.61
CA GLU A 40 13.53 -2.97 2.83
C GLU A 40 14.68 -1.97 2.60
N ASP A 41 15.74 -2.41 1.94
CA ASP A 41 16.88 -1.57 1.59
C ASP A 41 16.48 -0.46 0.59
N TYR A 42 15.66 -0.80 -0.41
CA TYR A 42 15.15 0.20 -1.36
C TYR A 42 14.34 1.30 -0.66
N VAL A 43 13.33 0.94 0.13
CA VAL A 43 12.45 1.94 0.79
C VAL A 43 13.24 2.84 1.74
N LYS A 44 14.20 2.27 2.50
CA LYS A 44 15.10 3.05 3.37
C LYS A 44 16.02 3.95 2.56
N GLY A 45 16.62 3.43 1.49
CA GLY A 45 17.55 4.16 0.64
C GLY A 45 16.87 5.32 -0.10
N VAL A 46 15.66 5.13 -0.64
CA VAL A 46 14.89 6.21 -1.28
C VAL A 46 14.68 7.39 -0.34
N ALA A 47 14.32 7.13 0.92
CA ALA A 47 14.13 8.18 1.91
C ALA A 47 15.46 8.83 2.35
N HIS A 48 16.51 8.03 2.49
CA HIS A 48 17.86 8.50 2.83
C HIS A 48 18.43 9.43 1.75
N ASP A 49 18.25 9.07 0.48
CA ASP A 49 18.84 9.78 -0.66
C ASP A 49 18.04 11.02 -1.07
N ASN A 50 16.75 11.11 -0.68
CA ASN A 50 15.84 12.19 -1.05
C ASN A 50 15.19 12.90 0.17
N PRO A 51 15.93 13.26 1.23
CA PRO A 51 15.34 13.66 2.52
C PRO A 51 14.60 15.00 2.48
N SER A 52 14.79 15.80 1.42
CA SER A 52 14.13 17.10 1.27
C SER A 52 12.64 17.01 0.89
N PHE A 53 12.18 15.85 0.40
CA PHE A 53 10.78 15.61 0.04
C PHE A 53 10.32 14.17 0.25
N VAL A 54 11.19 13.24 0.70
CA VAL A 54 10.82 11.88 1.07
C VAL A 54 11.16 11.64 2.54
N GLN A 55 10.22 11.06 3.28
CA GLN A 55 10.41 10.65 4.67
C GLN A 55 10.06 9.17 4.83
N LEU A 56 10.95 8.40 5.46
CA LEU A 56 10.67 7.02 5.84
C LEU A 56 9.56 6.99 6.89
N LYS A 57 8.57 6.12 6.71
CA LYS A 57 7.49 5.88 7.65
C LYS A 57 7.52 4.43 8.11
N THR A 58 7.41 4.25 9.43
CA THR A 58 7.14 2.95 10.06
C THR A 58 5.87 3.10 10.87
N ILE A 59 4.82 2.36 10.50
CA ILE A 59 3.49 2.51 11.12
C ILE A 59 3.20 1.47 12.19
N GLY A 60 4.05 0.46 12.29
CA GLY A 60 3.95 -0.61 13.27
C GLY A 60 4.94 -1.73 12.98
N ARG A 61 4.73 -2.87 13.63
CA ARG A 61 5.48 -4.11 13.39
C ARG A 61 4.49 -5.26 13.18
N SER A 62 4.87 -6.21 12.34
CA SER A 62 4.13 -7.44 12.09
C SER A 62 4.22 -8.41 13.25
N ARG A 63 3.54 -9.56 13.12
CA ARG A 63 3.56 -10.61 14.14
C ARG A 63 4.95 -11.16 14.44
N GLU A 64 5.76 -11.36 13.42
CA GLU A 64 7.17 -11.81 13.54
C GLU A 64 8.14 -10.64 13.73
N GLY A 65 7.62 -9.42 13.94
CA GLY A 65 8.41 -8.25 14.34
C GLY A 65 9.02 -7.45 13.20
N ARG A 66 8.72 -7.75 11.93
CA ARG A 66 9.17 -6.95 10.78
C ARG A 66 8.48 -5.58 10.76
N PRO A 67 9.18 -4.49 10.43
CA PRO A 67 8.57 -3.18 10.37
C PRO A 67 7.59 -3.06 9.19
N LEU A 68 6.43 -2.43 9.41
CA LEU A 68 5.54 -2.02 8.32
C LEU A 68 6.05 -0.71 7.75
N LEU A 69 6.85 -0.80 6.68
CA LEU A 69 7.60 0.29 6.07
C LEU A 69 6.87 0.90 4.88
N GLY A 70 7.04 2.22 4.73
CA GLY A 70 6.62 2.99 3.57
C GLY A 70 7.31 4.34 3.54
N VAL A 71 6.88 5.19 2.62
CA VAL A 71 7.40 6.57 2.48
C VAL A 71 6.27 7.58 2.44
N ARG A 72 6.51 8.76 3.02
CA ARG A 72 5.77 9.99 2.72
C ARG A 72 6.56 10.78 1.70
N ILE A 73 5.99 10.97 0.51
CA ILE A 73 6.55 11.75 -0.58
C ILE A 73 5.77 13.06 -0.68
N GLY A 74 6.43 14.17 -0.38
CA GLY A 74 5.87 15.51 -0.40
C GLY A 74 6.81 16.53 0.22
N LYS A 75 6.90 17.71 -0.39
CA LYS A 75 7.64 18.84 0.23
C LYS A 75 7.08 19.17 1.62
N PRO A 76 7.94 19.57 2.58
CA PRO A 76 7.47 20.10 3.85
C PRO A 76 6.44 21.21 3.62
N ALA A 77 5.35 21.18 4.37
CA ALA A 77 4.38 22.26 4.33
C ALA A 77 5.01 23.56 4.87
N ALA A 78 4.52 24.70 4.40
CA ALA A 78 4.84 25.98 5.03
C ALA A 78 4.46 25.96 6.52
N ALA A 79 5.20 26.71 7.34
CA ALA A 79 5.02 26.72 8.79
C ALA A 79 3.54 26.93 9.19
N GLY A 80 3.05 26.08 10.11
CA GLY A 80 1.67 26.13 10.60
C GLY A 80 0.61 25.54 9.65
N ARG A 81 1.00 24.97 8.50
CA ARG A 81 0.07 24.34 7.55
C ARG A 81 0.29 22.83 7.44
N ARG A 82 -0.73 22.14 6.93
CA ARG A 82 -0.70 20.70 6.69
C ARG A 82 -1.28 20.41 5.32
N LYS A 83 -0.53 19.66 4.51
CA LYS A 83 -0.97 19.28 3.16
C LYS A 83 -2.00 18.17 3.24
N VAL A 84 -2.90 18.12 2.27
CA VAL A 84 -3.81 17.00 2.08
C VAL A 84 -3.01 15.73 1.79
N ALA A 85 -3.45 14.61 2.35
CA ALA A 85 -2.79 13.33 2.22
C ALA A 85 -3.52 12.41 1.23
N VAL A 86 -2.73 11.70 0.42
CA VAL A 86 -3.18 10.57 -0.40
C VAL A 86 -2.43 9.34 0.07
N TRP A 87 -3.15 8.24 0.26
CA TRP A 87 -2.58 6.96 0.66
C TRP A 87 -2.68 5.96 -0.48
N LEU A 88 -1.57 5.31 -0.79
CA LEU A 88 -1.49 4.19 -1.75
C LEU A 88 -0.84 3.01 -1.03
N ASP A 89 -1.51 1.88 -0.95
CA ASP A 89 -0.89 0.66 -0.41
C ASP A 89 -1.03 -0.52 -1.35
N GLY A 90 -0.13 -1.47 -1.15
CA GLY A 90 -0.24 -2.80 -1.70
C GLY A 90 0.05 -3.84 -0.62
N GLY A 91 -0.25 -5.09 -0.95
CA GLY A 91 0.39 -6.18 -0.24
C GLY A 91 -0.18 -6.52 1.12
N ASN A 92 -1.50 -6.38 1.26
CA ASN A 92 -2.26 -6.87 2.40
C ASN A 92 -2.35 -8.42 2.37
N HIS A 93 -2.60 -9.01 1.19
CA HIS A 93 -2.54 -10.46 1.00
C HIS A 93 -1.20 -10.90 0.39
N ALA A 94 -0.59 -11.90 1.01
CA ALA A 94 0.78 -12.34 0.74
C ALA A 94 1.05 -12.80 -0.71
N ARG A 95 0.13 -13.57 -1.30
CA ARG A 95 0.26 -14.14 -2.67
C ARG A 95 0.13 -13.14 -3.81
N GLU A 96 -0.37 -11.94 -3.54
CA GLU A 96 -0.78 -10.95 -4.55
C GLU A 96 0.42 -10.11 -5.00
N TRP A 97 1.47 -10.79 -5.47
CA TRP A 97 2.78 -10.20 -5.75
C TRP A 97 2.77 -8.95 -6.64
N PRO A 98 1.89 -8.82 -7.67
CA PRO A 98 1.79 -7.61 -8.45
C PRO A 98 1.41 -6.37 -7.65
N ALA A 99 0.57 -6.48 -6.61
CA ALA A 99 0.16 -5.33 -5.80
C ALA A 99 1.36 -4.68 -5.07
N PHE A 100 2.26 -5.49 -4.51
CA PHE A 100 3.50 -5.01 -3.89
C PHE A 100 4.39 -4.32 -4.93
N HIS A 101 4.53 -4.94 -6.12
CA HIS A 101 5.34 -4.39 -7.21
C HIS A 101 4.82 -3.04 -7.67
N VAL A 102 3.51 -2.90 -7.91
CA VAL A 102 2.90 -1.64 -8.36
C VAL A 102 3.08 -0.53 -7.33
N ALA A 103 2.95 -0.83 -6.03
CA ALA A 103 3.21 0.15 -4.99
C ALA A 103 4.68 0.63 -4.99
N VAL A 104 5.65 -0.27 -5.20
CA VAL A 104 7.06 0.13 -5.37
C VAL A 104 7.27 0.93 -6.67
N TYR A 105 6.60 0.54 -7.76
CA TYR A 105 6.61 1.30 -9.02
C TYR A 105 6.12 2.74 -8.82
N PHE A 106 5.13 2.98 -7.96
CA PHE A 106 4.67 4.34 -7.64
C PHE A 106 5.71 5.15 -6.88
N ILE A 107 6.45 4.55 -5.96
CA ILE A 107 7.59 5.22 -5.30
C ILE A 107 8.62 5.64 -6.34
N GLU A 108 9.03 4.71 -7.21
CA GLU A 108 10.00 4.99 -8.29
C GLU A 108 9.51 6.12 -9.20
N LYS A 109 8.25 6.06 -9.63
CA LYS A 109 7.64 7.03 -10.54
C LYS A 109 7.55 8.43 -9.93
N LEU A 110 7.16 8.53 -8.67
CA LEU A 110 7.03 9.79 -7.95
C LEU A 110 8.38 10.44 -7.66
N VAL A 111 9.36 9.65 -7.20
CA VAL A 111 10.67 10.18 -6.81
C VAL A 111 11.49 10.58 -8.03
N ASN A 112 11.60 9.70 -9.04
CA ASN A 112 12.36 10.00 -10.25
C ASN A 112 11.64 10.96 -11.20
N GLY A 113 10.33 11.14 -11.04
CA GLY A 113 9.55 12.15 -11.77
C GLY A 113 9.62 13.55 -11.15
N TYR A 114 10.07 13.69 -9.90
CA TYR A 114 10.12 14.99 -9.24
C TYR A 114 11.17 15.91 -9.88
N LEU A 115 10.77 17.13 -10.25
CA LEU A 115 11.56 18.11 -11.03
C LEU A 115 11.91 17.67 -12.47
N VAL A 116 11.28 16.60 -12.96
CA VAL A 116 11.45 16.08 -14.33
C VAL A 116 10.14 16.08 -15.09
N ASP A 117 9.06 15.65 -14.43
CA ASP A 117 7.69 15.65 -14.94
C ASP A 117 6.89 16.72 -14.18
N ASP A 118 6.32 17.69 -14.91
CA ASP A 118 5.59 18.82 -14.32
C ASP A 118 4.39 18.37 -13.48
N LYS A 119 3.74 17.27 -13.89
CA LYS A 119 2.58 16.73 -13.19
C LYS A 119 3.00 16.10 -11.87
N ILE A 120 4.05 15.27 -11.90
CA ILE A 120 4.63 14.66 -10.68
C ILE A 120 5.16 15.75 -9.74
N THR A 121 5.83 16.77 -10.29
CA THR A 121 6.33 17.92 -9.53
C THR A 121 5.20 18.62 -8.79
N LYS A 122 4.10 18.93 -9.50
CA LYS A 122 2.90 19.49 -8.89
C LYS A 122 2.32 18.59 -7.80
N TYR A 123 2.29 17.28 -7.99
CA TYR A 123 1.80 16.34 -6.98
C TYR A 123 2.64 16.41 -5.69
N VAL A 124 3.96 16.31 -5.81
CA VAL A 124 4.89 16.32 -4.66
C VAL A 124 4.89 17.67 -3.95
N ASP A 125 4.72 18.78 -4.68
CA ASP A 125 4.65 20.11 -4.10
C ASP A 125 3.32 20.36 -3.38
N THR A 126 2.21 19.79 -3.88
CA THR A 126 0.84 20.06 -3.39
C THR A 126 0.35 19.04 -2.35
N LEU A 127 0.77 17.77 -2.42
CA LEU A 127 0.24 16.70 -1.58
C LEU A 127 1.31 16.03 -0.69
N ASP A 128 0.84 15.36 0.35
CA ASP A 128 1.61 14.34 1.05
C ASP A 128 1.13 12.96 0.57
N ILE A 129 1.93 12.31 -0.27
CA ILE A 129 1.58 10.99 -0.81
C ILE A 129 2.28 9.92 0.04
N TYR A 130 1.50 9.15 0.77
CA TYR A 130 1.97 8.02 1.56
C TYR A 130 1.89 6.76 0.70
N VAL A 131 2.99 6.03 0.59
CA VAL A 131 3.04 4.75 -0.12
C VAL A 131 3.54 3.65 0.80
N PHE A 132 2.71 2.62 1.03
CA PHE A 132 3.02 1.45 1.86
C PHE A 132 2.97 0.17 1.02
N PRO A 133 4.10 -0.31 0.46
CA PRO A 133 4.04 -1.41 -0.50
C PRO A 133 3.77 -2.79 0.09
N VAL A 134 4.05 -3.00 1.38
CA VAL A 134 3.94 -4.30 2.07
C VAL A 134 3.29 -4.10 3.44
N LEU A 135 1.97 -4.27 3.54
CA LEU A 135 1.25 -4.24 4.83
C LEU A 135 1.31 -5.58 5.59
N ASN A 136 1.62 -6.68 4.90
CA ASN A 136 1.78 -8.02 5.45
C ASN A 136 3.20 -8.57 5.19
N PRO A 137 4.23 -8.06 5.89
CA PRO A 137 5.61 -8.42 5.59
C PRO A 137 5.94 -9.89 5.92
N ASP A 138 5.30 -10.47 6.92
CA ASP A 138 5.53 -11.87 7.30
C ASP A 138 4.95 -12.82 6.26
N GLY A 139 3.70 -12.58 5.85
CA GLY A 139 3.09 -13.33 4.76
C GLY A 139 3.81 -13.12 3.43
N PHE A 140 4.27 -11.90 3.13
CA PHE A 140 5.07 -11.59 1.94
C PHE A 140 6.33 -12.47 1.87
N VAL A 141 7.08 -12.56 2.97
CA VAL A 141 8.28 -13.41 3.08
C VAL A 141 7.88 -14.87 2.91
N TYR A 142 6.89 -15.34 3.67
CA TYR A 142 6.43 -16.73 3.64
C TYR A 142 6.03 -17.16 2.22
N SER A 143 5.25 -16.35 1.49
CA SER A 143 4.84 -16.70 0.13
C SER A 143 6.00 -16.87 -0.85
N ARG A 144 7.19 -16.36 -0.52
CA ARG A 144 8.43 -16.40 -1.30
C ARG A 144 9.44 -17.42 -0.81
N THR A 145 9.16 -18.14 0.28
CA THR A 145 10.03 -19.23 0.75
C THR A 145 9.77 -20.55 0.03
N SER A 146 8.82 -20.61 -0.92
CA SER A 146 8.62 -21.78 -1.77
C SER A 146 9.90 -22.02 -2.58
N SER A 147 10.69 -23.01 -2.17
CA SER A 147 11.90 -23.38 -2.86
C SER A 147 11.54 -24.31 -4.00
N ARG A 148 12.07 -24.13 -5.21
CA ARG A 148 12.06 -25.20 -6.23
C ARG A 148 12.96 -26.40 -5.82
N ALA A 149 13.22 -26.58 -4.51
CA ALA A 149 14.24 -27.42 -3.90
C ALA A 149 13.68 -28.33 -2.78
N MET A 150 12.42 -28.75 -2.88
CA MET A 150 11.95 -30.00 -2.27
C MET A 150 11.82 -31.08 -3.35
N VAL A 151 12.95 -31.38 -4.02
CA VAL A 151 13.11 -32.67 -4.68
C VAL A 151 13.78 -33.57 -3.66
N GLY A 152 12.99 -34.37 -2.92
CA GLY A 152 13.53 -35.57 -2.26
C GLY A 152 13.36 -35.74 -0.76
N GLU A 153 12.61 -34.90 -0.03
CA GLU A 153 12.22 -35.26 1.35
C GLU A 153 10.74 -34.97 1.63
N ASP A 154 10.14 -35.90 2.36
CA ASP A 154 8.71 -36.16 2.58
C ASP A 154 7.73 -34.98 2.48
N ILE A 155 6.97 -34.96 1.38
CA ILE A 155 5.65 -34.30 1.24
C ILE A 155 4.70 -34.66 2.41
N TRP A 156 4.95 -35.76 3.10
CA TRP A 156 4.13 -36.27 4.22
C TRP A 156 4.51 -35.72 5.60
N THR A 157 5.65 -35.05 5.78
CA THR A 157 6.09 -34.56 7.10
C THR A 157 5.89 -33.05 7.31
N SER A 158 5.88 -32.24 6.24
CA SER A 158 5.62 -30.78 6.32
C SER A 158 4.17 -30.37 6.01
N GLY A 159 3.38 -31.26 5.38
CA GLY A 159 1.96 -31.05 5.08
C GLY A 159 1.63 -29.90 4.10
N GLN A 160 2.61 -29.11 3.66
CA GLN A 160 2.42 -27.99 2.71
C GLN A 160 3.35 -28.12 1.49
N THR A 161 2.75 -28.02 0.31
CA THR A 161 3.42 -27.98 -0.98
C THR A 161 3.96 -26.57 -1.30
N ASP A 162 4.97 -26.46 -2.16
CA ASP A 162 5.45 -25.16 -2.67
C ASP A 162 4.33 -24.31 -3.25
N PHE A 163 3.34 -24.95 -3.85
CA PHE A 163 2.14 -24.27 -4.34
C PHE A 163 1.35 -23.64 -3.19
N GLN A 164 1.10 -24.36 -2.10
CA GLN A 164 0.39 -23.81 -0.93
C GLN A 164 1.16 -22.65 -0.29
N ILE A 165 2.49 -22.74 -0.22
CA ILE A 165 3.34 -21.65 0.28
C ILE A 165 3.19 -20.42 -0.64
N ARG A 166 3.38 -20.59 -1.95
CA ARG A 166 3.23 -19.49 -2.93
C ARG A 166 1.82 -18.88 -2.94
N GLN A 167 0.80 -19.68 -2.63
CA GLN A 167 -0.60 -19.26 -2.55
C GLN A 167 -1.01 -18.80 -1.15
N TRP A 168 -0.07 -18.64 -0.21
CA TRP A 168 -0.37 -18.11 1.11
C TRP A 168 -0.98 -16.71 1.01
N ARG A 169 -2.12 -16.49 1.68
CA ARG A 169 -2.86 -15.23 1.65
C ARG A 169 -2.70 -14.41 2.93
N LYS A 170 -2.83 -15.07 4.07
CA LYS A 170 -3.01 -14.47 5.40
C LYS A 170 -1.72 -13.85 5.96
N ASN A 171 -1.77 -13.25 7.15
CA ASN A 171 -0.56 -12.99 7.93
C ASN A 171 0.03 -14.29 8.52
N ARG A 172 0.99 -14.17 9.44
CA ARG A 172 1.62 -15.29 10.16
C ARG A 172 1.24 -15.32 11.64
N ALA A 173 -0.04 -15.09 11.95
CA ALA A 173 -0.60 -15.36 13.28
C ALA A 173 -0.33 -16.82 13.69
N PRO A 174 -0.10 -17.11 14.98
CA PRO A 174 0.22 -18.45 15.45
C PRO A 174 -0.93 -19.42 15.19
N GLU A 175 -0.58 -20.69 15.33
CA GLU A 175 -1.48 -21.82 15.16
C GLU A 175 -2.74 -21.69 16.03
N ASN A 176 -3.89 -21.96 15.40
CA ASN A 176 -5.18 -22.08 16.03
C ASN A 176 -5.78 -23.46 15.67
N CYS A 177 -5.88 -24.32 16.70
CA CYS A 177 -6.40 -25.68 16.64
C CYS A 177 -7.91 -25.77 16.88
N THR A 178 -8.69 -24.77 16.49
CA THR A 178 -10.17 -24.87 16.46
C THR A 178 -10.70 -24.96 15.03
N GLY A 179 -9.83 -25.33 14.08
CA GLY A 179 -10.17 -25.46 12.68
C GLY A 179 -11.02 -26.69 12.40
N THR A 180 -11.91 -26.57 11.44
CA THR A 180 -12.76 -27.70 11.01
C THR A 180 -12.63 -27.91 9.51
N GLY A 181 -12.80 -29.15 9.06
CA GLY A 181 -12.77 -29.53 7.64
C GLY A 181 -13.96 -30.41 7.29
N ALA A 182 -14.46 -30.31 6.06
CA ALA A 182 -15.64 -31.06 5.62
C ALA A 182 -15.52 -32.59 5.79
N PHE A 183 -14.29 -33.11 5.85
CA PHE A 183 -13.98 -34.54 5.99
C PHE A 183 -13.09 -34.87 7.20
N HIS A 184 -12.84 -33.90 8.08
CA HIS A 184 -12.03 -34.11 9.29
C HIS A 184 -12.92 -34.22 10.52
N GLN A 185 -12.77 -35.33 11.25
CA GLN A 185 -13.50 -35.60 12.49
C GLN A 185 -12.82 -35.01 13.73
N THR A 186 -11.64 -34.40 13.56
CA THR A 186 -10.82 -33.80 14.61
C THR A 186 -10.51 -32.36 14.28
N ASP A 187 -10.22 -31.57 15.32
CA ASP A 187 -9.74 -30.21 15.16
C ASP A 187 -8.48 -30.16 14.29
N ILE A 188 -8.44 -29.18 13.39
CA ILE A 188 -7.31 -28.89 12.51
C ILE A 188 -6.62 -27.64 13.03
N CYS A 189 -5.31 -27.73 13.14
CA CYS A 189 -4.49 -26.61 13.51
C CYS A 189 -4.06 -25.82 12.26
N CYS A 190 -4.41 -24.53 12.24
CA CYS A 190 -4.18 -23.65 11.11
C CYS A 190 -3.66 -22.29 11.57
N GLU A 191 -2.78 -21.69 10.77
CA GLU A 191 -2.10 -20.43 11.09
C GLU A 191 -2.67 -19.27 10.28
N GLY A 192 -2.44 -18.05 10.77
CA GLY A 192 -2.74 -16.82 10.04
C GLY A 192 -4.19 -16.35 10.11
N VAL A 193 -4.34 -15.04 9.97
CA VAL A 193 -5.60 -14.29 9.88
C VAL A 193 -5.62 -13.50 8.58
N ASP A 194 -6.79 -13.45 7.92
CA ASP A 194 -7.00 -12.55 6.79
C ASP A 194 -7.06 -11.12 7.31
N LEU A 195 -6.00 -10.36 7.04
CA LEU A 195 -5.88 -8.98 7.46
C LEU A 195 -6.98 -8.09 6.87
N ASN A 196 -7.52 -8.40 5.68
CA ASN A 196 -8.65 -7.67 5.09
C ASN A 196 -10.01 -8.26 5.49
N ARG A 197 -10.05 -9.01 6.60
CA ARG A 197 -11.27 -9.40 7.33
C ARG A 197 -11.21 -9.05 8.82
N ASN A 198 -10.10 -8.45 9.29
CA ASN A 198 -9.81 -8.25 10.71
C ASN A 198 -10.25 -6.88 11.26
N TYR A 199 -11.04 -6.09 10.53
CA TYR A 199 -11.49 -4.75 10.97
C TYR A 199 -12.89 -4.81 11.61
N ASP A 200 -13.20 -3.83 12.46
CA ASP A 200 -14.48 -3.74 13.18
C ASP A 200 -15.62 -3.19 12.31
N ILE A 201 -15.97 -3.92 11.24
CA ILE A 201 -17.09 -3.57 10.37
C ILE A 201 -17.78 -4.83 9.82
N GLY A 202 -18.98 -5.13 10.31
CA GLY A 202 -19.68 -6.37 9.97
C GLY A 202 -18.95 -7.63 10.44
N PHE A 203 -17.95 -7.50 11.31
CA PHE A 203 -17.17 -8.60 11.87
C PHE A 203 -18.11 -9.59 12.58
N SER A 204 -17.99 -10.88 12.26
CA SER A 204 -18.87 -11.90 12.81
C SER A 204 -18.27 -13.30 12.72
N HIS A 205 -18.20 -14.00 13.86
CA HIS A 205 -17.85 -15.42 13.94
C HIS A 205 -19.03 -16.36 13.74
N ASN A 206 -20.22 -15.85 13.45
CA ASN A 206 -21.41 -16.69 13.37
C ASN A 206 -21.58 -17.36 12.00
N ASN A 207 -20.72 -17.03 11.03
CA ASN A 207 -20.83 -17.50 9.66
C ASN A 207 -19.56 -18.25 9.23
N TYR A 208 -19.72 -19.42 8.65
CA TYR A 208 -18.67 -20.06 7.85
C TYR A 208 -18.48 -19.29 6.52
N PRO A 209 -17.26 -19.09 6.01
CA PRO A 209 -15.98 -19.65 6.50
C PRO A 209 -15.22 -18.73 7.47
N PHE A 210 -15.83 -17.62 7.91
CA PHE A 210 -15.18 -16.55 8.67
C PHE A 210 -14.69 -16.95 10.07
N ASN A 211 -15.33 -17.95 10.68
CA ASN A 211 -14.97 -18.48 12.00
C ASN A 211 -14.05 -19.69 11.98
N ASN A 212 -13.67 -20.18 10.80
CA ASN A 212 -12.78 -21.33 10.66
C ASN A 212 -11.33 -20.84 10.48
N PRO A 213 -10.38 -21.10 11.42
CA PRO A 213 -8.98 -20.69 11.27
C PRO A 213 -8.27 -21.28 10.05
N CYS A 214 -8.80 -22.36 9.47
CA CYS A 214 -8.28 -22.95 8.23
C CYS A 214 -8.78 -22.26 6.95
N SER A 215 -9.71 -21.31 7.07
CA SER A 215 -10.17 -20.50 5.94
C SER A 215 -9.12 -19.46 5.54
N ASP A 216 -9.03 -19.21 4.23
CA ASP A 216 -8.32 -18.06 3.65
C ASP A 216 -8.94 -16.71 4.07
N GLU A 217 -10.20 -16.71 4.52
CA GLU A 217 -10.96 -15.53 4.96
C GLU A 217 -11.17 -15.50 6.48
N PHE A 218 -10.40 -16.27 7.25
CA PHE A 218 -10.52 -16.29 8.70
C PHE A 218 -10.31 -14.88 9.28
N GLN A 219 -11.30 -14.36 10.00
CA GLN A 219 -11.28 -12.96 10.48
C GLN A 219 -10.36 -12.74 11.68
N GLY A 220 -9.86 -13.81 12.31
CA GLY A 220 -9.16 -13.74 13.59
C GLY A 220 -10.11 -13.77 14.79
N PRO A 221 -9.61 -13.89 16.03
CA PRO A 221 -10.45 -14.09 17.22
C PRO A 221 -11.26 -12.89 17.69
N ARG A 222 -11.00 -11.68 17.16
CA ARG A 222 -11.75 -10.44 17.42
C ARG A 222 -11.31 -9.36 16.43
N PRO A 223 -12.07 -8.27 16.24
CA PRO A 223 -11.58 -7.13 15.47
C PRO A 223 -10.25 -6.63 16.00
N PHE A 224 -9.35 -6.29 15.07
CA PHE A 224 -8.00 -5.79 15.34
C PHE A 224 -7.18 -6.73 16.24
N SER A 225 -7.36 -8.05 16.09
CA SER A 225 -6.51 -9.05 16.76
C SER A 225 -5.08 -9.01 16.24
N GLU A 226 -4.88 -8.63 14.98
CA GLU A 226 -3.58 -8.63 14.33
C GLU A 226 -2.83 -7.30 14.54
N PRO A 227 -1.50 -7.33 14.76
CA PRO A 227 -0.72 -6.11 14.90
C PRO A 227 -0.67 -5.29 13.60
N GLU A 228 -0.73 -5.94 12.43
CA GLU A 228 -0.72 -5.26 11.13
C GLU A 228 -2.01 -4.43 10.91
N SER A 229 -3.18 -4.99 11.23
CA SER A 229 -4.46 -4.27 11.12
C SER A 229 -4.56 -3.13 12.14
N ARG A 230 -4.03 -3.33 13.36
CA ARG A 230 -3.89 -2.25 14.35
C ARG A 230 -2.98 -1.13 13.87
N ALA A 231 -1.85 -1.45 13.24
CA ALA A 231 -0.91 -0.45 12.73
C ALA A 231 -1.58 0.47 11.69
N VAL A 232 -2.35 -0.09 10.76
CA VAL A 232 -3.12 0.70 9.78
C VAL A 232 -4.16 1.56 10.50
N ARG A 233 -4.99 0.98 11.37
CA ARG A 233 -6.00 1.68 12.16
C ARG A 233 -5.41 2.86 12.93
N ASP A 234 -4.34 2.61 13.69
CA ASP A 234 -3.73 3.59 14.57
C ASP A 234 -3.09 4.71 13.75
N PHE A 235 -2.51 4.39 12.60
CA PHE A 235 -1.92 5.41 11.73
C PHE A 235 -2.98 6.28 11.05
N VAL A 236 -4.07 5.72 10.52
CA VAL A 236 -5.15 6.53 9.90
C VAL A 236 -5.91 7.39 10.92
N MET A 237 -5.96 6.94 12.18
CA MET A 237 -6.54 7.68 13.31
C MET A 237 -5.55 8.62 13.99
N SER A 238 -4.27 8.59 13.61
CA SER A 238 -3.26 9.43 14.22
C SER A 238 -3.48 10.91 13.90
N SER A 239 -2.93 11.79 14.74
CA SER A 239 -2.91 13.23 14.45
C SER A 239 -2.20 13.54 13.14
N GLU A 240 -1.32 12.67 12.64
CA GLU A 240 -0.62 12.84 11.36
C GLU A 240 -1.55 12.73 10.16
N ILE A 241 -2.55 11.85 10.20
CA ILE A 241 -3.37 11.47 9.02
C ILE A 241 -4.84 11.85 9.17
N TYR A 242 -5.42 11.71 10.37
CA TYR A 242 -6.84 11.94 10.58
C TYR A 242 -7.24 13.35 10.19
N GLY A 243 -8.31 13.48 9.41
CA GLY A 243 -8.78 14.75 8.84
C GLY A 243 -7.99 15.26 7.63
N ARG A 244 -6.83 14.68 7.30
CA ARG A 244 -6.02 15.04 6.12
C ARG A 244 -6.10 14.03 4.99
N LEU A 245 -6.36 12.77 5.30
CA LEU A 245 -6.48 11.71 4.31
C LEU A 245 -7.73 11.91 3.44
N TYR A 246 -7.52 12.33 2.20
CA TYR A 246 -8.60 12.65 1.27
C TYR A 246 -8.85 11.54 0.25
N ALA A 247 -7.80 10.81 -0.14
CA ALA A 247 -7.91 9.61 -0.95
C ALA A 247 -7.08 8.46 -0.38
N LEU A 248 -7.63 7.24 -0.43
CA LEU A 248 -6.95 5.98 -0.14
C LEU A 248 -7.25 4.97 -1.25
N VAL A 249 -6.20 4.37 -1.78
CA VAL A 249 -6.29 3.26 -2.74
C VAL A 249 -5.48 2.08 -2.22
N SER A 250 -6.18 0.98 -1.93
CA SER A 250 -5.56 -0.29 -1.52
C SER A 250 -5.54 -1.24 -2.70
N MET A 251 -4.34 -1.67 -3.10
CA MET A 251 -4.13 -2.52 -4.26
C MET A 251 -4.04 -4.00 -3.86
N HIS A 252 -4.77 -4.79 -4.62
CA HIS A 252 -4.91 -6.23 -4.53
C HIS A 252 -4.70 -6.85 -5.91
N THR A 253 -4.65 -8.17 -5.99
CA THR A 253 -4.64 -8.89 -7.27
C THR A 253 -5.33 -10.21 -7.04
N HIS A 254 -6.30 -10.68 -7.82
CA HIS A 254 -6.62 -10.27 -9.19
C HIS A 254 -8.11 -10.03 -9.41
N GLY A 255 -8.44 -9.42 -10.55
CA GLY A 255 -9.81 -9.45 -11.04
C GLY A 255 -10.16 -8.35 -12.03
N GLN A 256 -9.31 -7.34 -12.17
CA GLN A 256 -9.60 -6.09 -12.89
C GLN A 256 -10.88 -5.44 -12.38
N LEU A 257 -10.90 -5.17 -11.07
CA LEU A 257 -12.04 -4.56 -10.38
C LEU A 257 -11.62 -3.24 -9.74
N TRP A 258 -12.46 -2.24 -9.90
CA TRP A 258 -12.39 -0.99 -9.16
C TRP A 258 -13.53 -1.02 -8.13
N ILE A 259 -13.17 -1.41 -6.91
CA ILE A 259 -14.13 -1.72 -5.85
C ILE A 259 -14.38 -0.48 -5.00
N LEU A 260 -15.66 -0.18 -4.80
CA LEU A 260 -16.17 0.90 -3.97
C LEU A 260 -16.70 0.36 -2.63
N PRO A 261 -16.64 1.15 -1.54
CA PRO A 261 -17.37 0.85 -0.32
C PRO A 261 -18.89 1.02 -0.53
N TYR A 262 -19.75 0.33 0.23
CA TYR A 262 -19.42 -0.69 1.24
C TYR A 262 -19.58 -2.12 0.70
N ASN A 263 -18.92 -3.05 1.36
CA ASN A 263 -18.79 -4.46 0.97
C ASN A 263 -19.28 -5.44 2.05
N TYR A 264 -19.49 -4.99 3.30
CA TYR A 264 -19.99 -5.83 4.38
C TYR A 264 -21.45 -6.31 4.18
N HIS A 265 -22.27 -5.57 3.43
CA HIS A 265 -23.62 -5.97 3.01
C HIS A 265 -23.93 -5.50 1.58
N LYS A 266 -24.75 -6.27 0.85
CA LYS A 266 -25.29 -5.86 -0.45
C LYS A 266 -26.13 -4.59 -0.32
N ARG A 267 -26.19 -3.80 -1.40
CA ARG A 267 -27.01 -2.58 -1.48
C ARG A 267 -26.78 -1.58 -0.34
N THR A 268 -25.55 -1.53 0.17
CA THR A 268 -25.13 -0.61 1.22
C THR A 268 -24.05 0.30 0.67
N TYR A 269 -24.34 1.60 0.61
CA TYR A 269 -23.50 2.58 -0.07
C TYR A 269 -23.24 3.79 0.84
N PRO A 270 -22.05 4.41 0.75
CA PRO A 270 -21.82 5.70 1.38
C PRO A 270 -22.62 6.81 0.68
N GLN A 271 -22.82 7.94 1.37
CA GLN A 271 -23.61 9.06 0.84
C GLN A 271 -23.03 9.63 -0.47
N ASP A 272 -21.70 9.60 -0.62
CA ASP A 272 -20.96 10.09 -1.78
C ASP A 272 -20.68 8.99 -2.83
N PHE A 273 -21.41 7.88 -2.81
CA PHE A 273 -21.22 6.75 -3.73
C PHE A 273 -21.19 7.17 -5.20
N LYS A 274 -22.06 8.10 -5.61
CA LYS A 274 -22.11 8.53 -7.02
C LYS A 274 -20.83 9.25 -7.45
N GLU A 275 -20.26 10.08 -6.58
CA GLU A 275 -19.00 10.77 -6.84
C GLU A 275 -17.83 9.76 -6.90
N LEU A 276 -17.83 8.78 -5.99
CA LEU A 276 -16.86 7.69 -6.01
C LEU A 276 -16.93 6.92 -7.34
N GLU A 277 -18.13 6.56 -7.78
CA GLU A 277 -18.37 5.79 -9.00
C GLU A 277 -17.99 6.58 -10.26
N THR A 278 -18.35 7.86 -10.33
CA THR A 278 -18.01 8.72 -11.48
C THR A 278 -16.49 8.87 -11.63
N LEU A 279 -15.77 9.10 -10.53
CA LEU A 279 -14.30 9.20 -10.59
C LEU A 279 -13.65 7.85 -10.93
N ALA A 280 -14.15 6.76 -10.37
CA ALA A 280 -13.67 5.41 -10.66
C ALA A 280 -13.84 5.04 -12.15
N ASN A 281 -14.98 5.38 -12.76
CA ASN A 281 -15.19 5.15 -14.19
C ASN A 281 -14.22 5.96 -15.06
N ARG A 282 -14.00 7.25 -14.74
CA ARG A 282 -13.00 8.07 -15.45
C ARG A 282 -11.59 7.48 -15.36
N ALA A 283 -11.23 6.98 -14.18
CA ALA A 283 -9.94 6.34 -13.97
C ALA A 283 -9.84 4.99 -14.73
N ALA A 284 -10.89 4.17 -14.71
CA ALA A 284 -10.96 2.93 -15.48
C ALA A 284 -10.88 3.17 -17.00
N GLU A 285 -11.53 4.20 -17.52
CA GLU A 285 -11.42 4.64 -18.92
C GLU A 285 -9.98 5.04 -19.27
N ARG A 286 -9.31 5.74 -18.35
CA ARG A 286 -7.92 6.17 -18.54
C ARG A 286 -6.94 4.99 -18.59
N VAL A 287 -7.18 3.95 -17.79
CA VAL A 287 -6.45 2.66 -17.83
C VAL A 287 -6.75 1.94 -19.15
N PHE A 288 -8.02 1.84 -19.53
CA PHE A 288 -8.46 1.18 -20.77
C PHE A 288 -7.79 1.81 -22.00
N ALA A 289 -7.70 3.13 -22.07
CA ALA A 289 -7.08 3.85 -23.18
C ALA A 289 -5.59 3.54 -23.39
N TYR A 290 -4.88 2.96 -22.41
CA TYR A 290 -3.46 2.63 -22.54
C TYR A 290 -3.21 1.27 -23.22
N ARG A 291 -3.97 0.24 -22.86
CA ARG A 291 -3.76 -1.14 -23.33
C ARG A 291 -4.99 -2.04 -23.26
N GLU A 292 -6.17 -1.43 -23.27
CA GLU A 292 -7.48 -2.09 -23.31
C GLU A 292 -7.81 -3.00 -22.11
N THR A 293 -7.09 -2.88 -21.00
CA THR A 293 -7.42 -3.54 -19.74
C THR A 293 -8.76 -2.99 -19.22
N LYS A 294 -9.78 -3.86 -19.13
CA LYS A 294 -11.14 -3.51 -18.72
C LYS A 294 -11.33 -3.73 -17.24
N TYR A 295 -11.57 -2.65 -16.51
CA TYR A 295 -11.96 -2.70 -15.10
C TYR A 295 -13.47 -2.65 -14.95
N ARG A 296 -14.03 -3.51 -14.08
CA ARG A 296 -15.44 -3.38 -13.63
C ARG A 296 -15.49 -2.50 -12.39
N VAL A 297 -16.37 -1.51 -12.39
CA VAL A 297 -16.56 -0.55 -11.30
C VAL A 297 -17.81 -0.92 -10.51
N GLY A 298 -17.74 -0.98 -9.18
CA GLY A 298 -18.89 -1.27 -8.32
C GLY A 298 -18.50 -1.69 -6.89
N THR A 299 -19.46 -2.04 -6.05
CA THR A 299 -19.16 -2.69 -4.77
C THR A 299 -18.85 -4.18 -5.00
N ALA A 300 -17.90 -4.75 -4.26
CA ALA A 300 -17.66 -6.19 -4.26
C ALA A 300 -18.89 -6.95 -3.75
N ALA A 301 -19.62 -6.40 -2.76
CA ALA A 301 -20.86 -6.99 -2.26
C ALA A 301 -21.86 -7.29 -3.38
N ASP A 302 -22.08 -6.34 -4.28
CA ASP A 302 -23.04 -6.50 -5.37
C ASP A 302 -22.44 -7.25 -6.57
N MET A 303 -21.14 -7.13 -6.83
CA MET A 303 -20.47 -7.76 -7.97
C MET A 303 -20.09 -9.23 -7.75
N LEU A 304 -19.70 -9.60 -6.53
CA LEU A 304 -19.06 -10.89 -6.20
C LEU A 304 -19.74 -11.58 -5.01
N GLY A 305 -20.05 -10.82 -3.96
CA GLY A 305 -20.49 -11.34 -2.67
C GLY A 305 -20.01 -10.47 -1.52
N THR A 306 -20.67 -10.59 -0.37
CA THR A 306 -20.35 -9.79 0.81
C THR A 306 -19.01 -10.17 1.40
N ALA A 307 -18.22 -9.17 1.79
CA ALA A 307 -16.96 -9.33 2.51
C ALA A 307 -16.97 -8.41 3.74
N THR A 308 -16.91 -9.00 4.93
CA THR A 308 -16.94 -8.26 6.20
C THR A 308 -15.54 -8.04 6.74
N GLY A 309 -15.37 -7.04 7.61
CA GLY A 309 -14.11 -6.75 8.29
C GLY A 309 -13.02 -6.20 7.36
N GLY A 310 -13.40 -5.62 6.22
CA GLY A 310 -12.47 -5.00 5.28
C GLY A 310 -11.92 -3.66 5.77
N ALA A 311 -10.65 -3.39 5.45
CA ALA A 311 -9.95 -2.17 5.85
C ALA A 311 -10.60 -0.91 5.26
N THR A 312 -10.86 -0.91 3.95
CA THR A 312 -11.39 0.25 3.22
C THR A 312 -12.80 0.60 3.63
N ASP A 313 -13.64 -0.40 3.86
CA ASP A 313 -14.97 -0.27 4.45
C ASP A 313 -14.90 0.38 5.85
N TRP A 314 -14.01 -0.09 6.72
CA TRP A 314 -13.84 0.48 8.05
C TRP A 314 -13.33 1.92 8.00
N ILE A 315 -12.35 2.20 7.14
CA ILE A 315 -11.79 3.56 6.96
C ILE A 315 -12.89 4.49 6.45
N LYS A 316 -13.62 4.13 5.39
CA LYS A 316 -14.70 4.95 4.83
C LYS A 316 -15.79 5.28 5.86
N LYS A 317 -16.07 4.36 6.77
CA LYS A 317 -17.08 4.55 7.83
C LYS A 317 -16.60 5.41 8.99
N ASN A 318 -15.32 5.32 9.37
CA ASN A 318 -14.81 5.89 10.62
C ASN A 318 -13.90 7.12 10.44
N THR A 319 -13.58 7.50 9.20
CA THR A 319 -12.79 8.70 8.89
C THR A 319 -13.55 9.62 7.92
N PRO A 320 -13.19 10.91 7.84
CA PRO A 320 -13.74 11.81 6.82
C PRO A 320 -13.15 11.58 5.42
N THR A 321 -12.47 10.46 5.16
CA THR A 321 -11.81 10.21 3.88
C THR A 321 -12.85 10.05 2.76
N LYS A 322 -12.77 10.94 1.77
CA LYS A 322 -13.72 10.99 0.67
C LYS A 322 -13.51 9.83 -0.29
N TYR A 323 -12.37 9.80 -0.99
CA TYR A 323 -12.11 8.78 -2.00
C TYR A 323 -11.48 7.54 -1.37
N VAL A 324 -12.22 6.44 -1.29
CA VAL A 324 -11.69 5.16 -0.79
C VAL A 324 -11.98 4.09 -1.83
N TYR A 325 -10.92 3.43 -2.31
CA TYR A 325 -11.01 2.42 -3.36
C TYR A 325 -10.17 1.19 -3.04
N VAL A 326 -10.64 0.05 -3.54
CA VAL A 326 -9.81 -1.15 -3.71
C VAL A 326 -9.61 -1.39 -5.20
N LEU A 327 -8.37 -1.66 -5.61
CA LEU A 327 -8.06 -2.08 -6.98
C LEU A 327 -7.67 -3.55 -6.98
N GLU A 328 -8.44 -4.39 -7.65
CA GLU A 328 -8.01 -5.74 -8.03
C GLU A 328 -7.29 -5.65 -9.37
N LEU A 329 -5.97 -5.68 -9.35
CA LEU A 329 -5.12 -5.55 -10.53
C LEU A 329 -5.27 -6.74 -11.50
N PRO A 330 -4.68 -6.71 -12.70
CA PRO A 330 -4.69 -7.84 -13.61
C PRO A 330 -4.00 -9.07 -13.00
N PRO A 331 -4.37 -10.27 -13.47
CA PRO A 331 -5.23 -10.52 -14.62
C PRO A 331 -6.74 -10.43 -14.31
N ASP A 332 -7.59 -10.71 -15.31
CA ASP A 332 -9.02 -10.83 -15.07
C ASP A 332 -9.37 -12.04 -14.18
N MET A 333 -10.57 -12.04 -13.59
CA MET A 333 -11.04 -13.12 -12.70
C MET A 333 -11.07 -14.52 -13.31
N LYS A 334 -11.10 -14.67 -14.64
CA LYS A 334 -11.20 -15.98 -15.32
C LYS A 334 -9.82 -16.57 -15.61
N THR A 335 -8.76 -15.83 -15.31
CA THR A 335 -7.40 -16.22 -15.65
C THR A 335 -6.86 -17.26 -14.67
N TRP A 336 -6.59 -18.47 -15.16
CA TRP A 336 -6.22 -19.64 -14.35
C TRP A 336 -4.96 -19.46 -13.49
N PHE A 337 -3.98 -18.68 -13.94
CA PHE A 337 -2.75 -18.45 -13.20
C PHE A 337 -2.89 -17.34 -12.15
N ALA A 338 -3.98 -16.57 -12.18
CA ALA A 338 -4.40 -15.70 -11.08
C ALA A 338 -3.26 -14.82 -10.54
N PHE A 339 -2.71 -15.21 -9.39
CA PHE A 339 -1.66 -14.50 -8.65
C PHE A 339 -0.23 -14.72 -9.20
N GLN A 340 -0.03 -15.60 -10.18
CA GLN A 340 1.26 -15.99 -10.76
C GLN A 340 1.59 -15.22 -12.05
N VAL A 341 1.37 -13.90 -12.03
CA VAL A 341 1.65 -13.00 -13.16
C VAL A 341 3.13 -13.05 -13.51
N LYS A 342 3.45 -13.23 -14.81
CA LYS A 342 4.83 -13.30 -15.29
C LYS A 342 5.53 -11.94 -15.19
N PRO A 343 6.85 -11.90 -14.93
CA PRO A 343 7.56 -10.64 -14.67
C PRO A 343 7.49 -9.58 -15.78
N HIS A 344 7.38 -9.97 -17.05
CA HIS A 344 7.24 -9.03 -18.16
C HIS A 344 5.95 -8.19 -18.14
N TRP A 345 4.95 -8.56 -17.33
CA TRP A 345 3.73 -7.77 -17.14
C TRP A 345 3.83 -6.74 -16.00
N LEU A 346 4.86 -6.82 -15.15
CA LEU A 346 4.96 -5.98 -13.96
C LEU A 346 5.00 -4.49 -14.28
N ILE A 347 5.91 -4.08 -15.16
CA ILE A 347 6.00 -2.67 -15.59
C ILE A 347 4.74 -2.22 -16.35
N PRO A 348 4.19 -3.00 -17.32
CA PRO A 348 2.94 -2.63 -17.96
C PRO A 348 1.75 -2.44 -16.99
N ILE A 349 1.61 -3.30 -15.98
CA ILE A 349 0.58 -3.16 -14.94
C ILE A 349 0.85 -1.92 -14.07
N GLY A 350 2.10 -1.67 -13.67
CA GLY A 350 2.47 -0.45 -12.95
C GLY A 350 2.13 0.82 -13.73
N LYS A 351 2.46 0.85 -15.03
CA LYS A 351 2.16 1.98 -15.93
C LYS A 351 0.66 2.21 -16.07
N GLU A 352 -0.11 1.19 -16.41
CA GLU A 352 -1.55 1.36 -16.63
C GLU A 352 -2.26 1.79 -15.34
N THR A 353 -1.88 1.20 -14.20
CA THR A 353 -2.49 1.51 -12.90
C THR A 353 -2.16 2.95 -12.50
N TRP A 354 -0.93 3.41 -12.73
CA TRP A 354 -0.53 4.80 -12.47
C TRP A 354 -1.43 5.79 -13.21
N LEU A 355 -1.80 5.50 -14.47
CA LEU A 355 -2.68 6.37 -15.25
C LEU A 355 -4.08 6.50 -14.62
N GLY A 356 -4.59 5.45 -13.97
CA GLY A 356 -5.81 5.51 -13.17
C GLY A 356 -5.62 6.32 -11.87
N ILE A 357 -4.50 6.11 -11.16
CA ILE A 357 -4.16 6.84 -9.93
C ILE A 357 -4.02 8.34 -10.19
N GLU A 358 -3.45 8.73 -11.33
CA GLU A 358 -3.35 10.14 -11.73
C GLU A 358 -4.71 10.84 -11.76
N VAL A 359 -5.77 10.15 -12.25
CA VAL A 359 -7.13 10.72 -12.27
C VAL A 359 -7.63 11.01 -10.87
N ILE A 360 -7.33 10.13 -9.90
CA ILE A 360 -7.70 10.33 -8.50
C ILE A 360 -6.92 11.50 -7.90
N ILE A 361 -5.59 11.52 -8.09
CA ILE A 361 -4.72 12.58 -7.56
C ILE A 361 -5.13 13.95 -8.13
N ASP A 362 -5.39 14.03 -9.43
CA ASP A 362 -5.87 15.25 -10.08
C ASP A 362 -7.19 15.73 -9.47
N GLN A 363 -8.14 14.82 -9.21
CA GLN A 363 -9.40 15.15 -8.55
C GLN A 363 -9.19 15.65 -7.12
N VAL A 364 -8.30 15.02 -6.34
CA VAL A 364 -7.96 15.49 -4.99
C VAL A 364 -7.38 16.90 -5.04
N ILE A 365 -6.44 17.16 -5.93
CA ILE A 365 -5.86 18.50 -6.07
C ILE A 365 -6.94 19.51 -6.44
N GLU A 366 -7.80 19.19 -7.41
CA GLU A 366 -8.89 20.06 -7.86
C GLU A 366 -9.81 20.48 -6.72
N GLU A 367 -10.31 19.51 -5.95
CA GLU A 367 -11.26 19.78 -4.86
C GLU A 367 -10.61 20.47 -3.67
N THR A 368 -9.30 20.32 -3.51
CA THR A 368 -8.57 20.85 -2.35
C THR A 368 -7.78 22.12 -2.64
N LYS A 369 -7.92 22.70 -3.85
CA LYS A 369 -7.30 23.97 -4.23
C LYS A 369 -7.53 25.09 -3.23
N HIS A 370 -8.70 25.15 -2.61
CA HIS A 370 -9.05 26.19 -1.63
C HIS A 370 -8.52 25.92 -0.22
N PHE A 371 -8.11 24.68 0.07
CA PHE A 371 -7.39 24.33 1.30
C PHE A 371 -5.88 24.58 1.16
N GLN A 372 -5.40 24.85 -0.06
CA GLN A 372 -4.02 25.17 -0.40
C GLN A 372 -3.89 26.69 -0.61
N PRO A 373 -2.78 27.34 -0.23
CA PRO A 373 -2.64 28.77 -0.44
C PRO A 373 -2.49 29.08 -1.93
N THR A 374 -3.30 30.00 -2.45
CA THR A 374 -2.95 30.79 -3.63
C THR A 374 -1.76 31.69 -3.27
N ALA A 375 -0.78 31.81 -4.16
CA ALA A 375 0.43 32.62 -3.95
C ALA A 375 0.16 34.13 -3.70
N GLU A 376 -1.08 34.59 -3.80
CA GLU A 376 -1.46 36.01 -3.82
C GLU A 376 -1.72 36.67 -2.45
N THR A 377 -1.79 35.92 -1.34
CA THR A 377 -2.19 36.53 -0.04
C THR A 377 -1.05 37.05 0.84
N THR A 378 0.21 37.02 0.39
CA THR A 378 1.36 37.42 1.23
C THR A 378 1.74 38.91 1.22
N ASN A 379 0.99 39.80 0.55
CA ASN A 379 1.43 41.19 0.35
C ASN A 379 0.62 42.29 1.04
N GLN A 380 -0.29 41.98 1.97
CA GLN A 380 -0.96 43.03 2.75
C GLN A 380 -1.21 42.58 4.18
N THR A 381 -0.28 42.90 5.08
CA THR A 381 -0.53 43.43 6.44
C THR A 381 0.73 43.27 7.30
N THR A 382 1.45 44.36 7.53
CA THR A 382 1.91 44.82 8.87
C THR A 382 2.73 46.10 8.70
N ALA A 383 2.05 47.22 8.50
CA ALA A 383 2.54 48.54 8.82
C ALA A 383 1.45 49.22 9.64
N ASP A 384 1.43 48.95 10.95
CA ASP A 384 1.05 49.87 12.03
C ASP A 384 0.78 49.09 13.31
N ALA A 385 1.74 49.15 14.23
CA ALA A 385 1.52 48.85 15.63
C ALA A 385 2.09 50.00 16.46
N ARG A 386 1.33 51.09 16.58
CA ARG A 386 1.54 52.09 17.62
C ARG A 386 0.87 51.61 18.91
N SER A 387 1.68 51.49 19.95
CA SER A 387 1.32 51.18 21.34
C SER A 387 0.39 52.24 21.96
N PRO A 388 -0.63 51.86 22.75
CA PRO A 388 -1.26 52.76 23.70
C PRO A 388 -0.70 52.54 25.13
N ARG A 389 -0.18 53.62 25.71
CA ARG A 389 0.04 53.78 27.15
C ARG A 389 -1.31 53.81 27.88
N PHE A 390 -1.48 52.96 28.89
CA PHE A 390 -2.51 53.15 29.91
C PHE A 390 -1.97 54.00 31.07
N LYS A 391 -2.68 55.09 31.38
CA LYS A 391 -2.56 55.86 32.62
C LYS A 391 -3.55 55.31 33.65
N GLN A 392 -3.11 55.31 34.91
CA GLN A 392 -3.92 55.11 36.11
C GLN A 392 -5.15 56.02 36.16
N LEU A 393 -6.29 55.46 36.54
CA LEU A 393 -7.12 55.86 37.69
C LEU A 393 -8.06 54.70 38.05
#